data_AF-A0A2N6FVQ0-F1
#
_entry.id   AF-A0A2N6FVQ0-F1
#
_cell.length_a   1.000
_cell.length_b   1.000
_cell.length_c   1.000
_cell.angle_alpha   90.00
_cell.angle_beta   90.00
_cell.angle_gamma   90.00
#
_symmetry.space_group_name_H-M   'P 1'
#
loop_
_entity.id
_entity.type
_entity.pdbx_description
1 polymer ?
#
loop_
_entity_poly.entity_id
_entity_poly.type
_entity_poly.pdbx_seq_one_letter_code
_entity_poly.pdbx_strand_id
1 'polypeptide(L)'
;MGFGWFVVVSGAAAGCYYGYRKLQRIEEEIREEISAKGLAADEEVSPAAKEQPGTPPPVTPNNNLAEKPVAAGSMEERILAEVKAQPEILQTELYKKFADSERKALQAALLKMDKAGALKRAKEKSTYRLVLP
;
A
#
# COMPACT_ATOMS: atom_id res chain seq x y z
N MET A 1 30.63 -33.52 9.32
CA MET A 1 29.95 -32.47 8.53
C MET A 1 29.52 -31.29 9.42
N GLY A 2 30.44 -30.65 10.17
CA GLY A 2 30.06 -29.62 11.17
C GLY A 2 30.21 -28.18 10.68
N PHE A 3 31.42 -27.81 10.25
CA PHE A 3 31.82 -26.41 10.13
C PHE A 3 31.08 -25.60 9.05
N GLY A 4 30.87 -26.18 7.86
CA GLY A 4 30.21 -25.48 6.75
C GLY A 4 28.75 -25.07 7.03
N TRP A 5 28.03 -25.86 7.83
CA TRP A 5 26.65 -25.55 8.21
C TRP A 5 26.55 -24.31 9.10
N PHE A 6 27.47 -24.16 10.07
CA PHE A 6 27.52 -22.97 10.93
C PHE A 6 27.79 -21.68 10.15
N VAL A 7 28.59 -21.72 9.08
CA VAL A 7 28.85 -20.56 8.21
C VAL A 7 27.58 -20.15 7.47
N VAL A 8 26.82 -21.11 6.91
CA VAL A 8 25.55 -20.84 6.22
C VAL A 8 24.50 -20.27 7.16
N VAL A 9 24.33 -20.86 8.35
CA VAL A 9 23.37 -20.38 9.36
C VAL A 9 23.75 -18.99 9.87
N SER A 10 25.04 -18.73 10.12
CA SER A 10 25.51 -17.39 10.55
C SER A 10 25.32 -16.34 9.46
N GLY A 11 25.59 -16.68 8.19
CA GLY A 11 25.36 -15.80 7.05
C GLY A 11 23.88 -15.45 6.87
N ALA A 12 22.99 -16.44 7.00
CA ALA A 12 21.56 -16.23 6.95
C ALA A 12 21.06 -15.35 8.12
N ALA A 13 21.52 -15.60 9.35
CA ALA A 13 21.18 -14.80 10.52
C ALA A 13 21.65 -13.33 10.37
N ALA A 14 22.88 -13.11 9.91
CA ALA A 14 23.42 -11.77 9.65
C ALA A 14 22.64 -11.05 8.53
N GLY A 15 22.27 -11.74 7.46
CA GLY A 15 21.44 -11.21 6.38
C GLY A 15 20.04 -10.80 6.85
N CYS A 16 19.37 -11.65 7.63
CA CYS A 16 18.07 -11.35 8.23
C CYS A 16 18.14 -10.16 9.19
N TYR A 17 19.16 -10.11 10.06
CA TYR A 17 19.37 -9.00 10.98
C TYR A 17 19.63 -7.67 10.25
N TYR A 18 20.46 -7.67 9.21
CA TYR A 18 20.73 -6.48 8.42
C TYR A 18 19.49 -6.01 7.64
N GLY A 19 18.71 -6.94 7.09
CA GLY A 19 17.42 -6.65 6.44
C GLY A 19 16.42 -6.01 7.41
N TYR A 20 16.26 -6.57 8.61
CA TYR A 20 15.40 -6.03 9.66
C TYR A 20 15.83 -4.61 10.08
N ARG A 21 17.13 -4.40 10.34
CA ARG A 21 17.67 -3.09 10.71
C ARG A 21 17.51 -2.03 9.61
N LYS A 22 17.55 -2.43 8.33
CA LYS A 22 17.29 -1.52 7.20
C LYS A 22 15.81 -1.14 7.12
N LEU A 23 14.89 -2.06 7.42
CA LEU A 23 13.45 -1.77 7.46
C LEU A 23 13.09 -0.78 8.58
N GLN A 24 13.68 -0.91 9.77
CA GLN A 24 13.43 0.02 10.88
C GLN A 24 13.77 1.47 10.54
N ARG A 25 14.90 1.74 9.85
CA ARG A 25 15.24 3.09 9.39
C ARG A 25 14.20 3.67 8.44
N ILE A 26 13.67 2.85 7.54
CA ILE A 26 12.64 3.27 6.58
C ILE A 26 11.32 3.58 7.33
N GLU A 27 10.98 2.84 8.40
CA GLU A 27 9.83 3.16 9.26
C GLU A 27 10.02 4.47 10.05
N GLU A 28 11.25 4.77 10.48
CA GLU A 28 11.62 6.05 11.13
C GLU A 28 11.53 7.22 10.13
N GLU A 29 12.20 7.12 8.98
CA GLU A 29 12.16 8.11 7.89
C GLU A 29 10.71 8.41 7.44
N ILE A 30 9.87 7.38 7.27
CA ILE A 30 8.45 7.55 6.92
C ILE A 30 7.67 8.24 8.04
N ARG A 31 7.94 7.94 9.32
CA ARG A 31 7.26 8.59 10.45
C ARG A 31 7.65 10.06 10.58
N GLU A 32 8.90 10.39 10.33
CA GLU A 32 9.38 11.77 10.28
C GLU A 32 8.77 12.52 9.10
N GLU A 33 8.74 11.93 7.91
CA GLU A 33 8.06 12.52 6.74
C GLU A 33 6.56 12.74 6.97
N ILE A 34 5.84 11.79 7.58
CA ILE A 34 4.42 11.93 7.87
C ILE A 34 4.18 13.00 8.93
N SER A 35 5.04 13.09 9.96
CA SER A 35 4.95 14.16 10.97
C SER A 35 5.22 15.54 10.34
N ALA A 36 6.26 15.66 9.52
CA ALA A 36 6.64 16.91 8.86
C ALA A 36 5.61 17.36 7.81
N LYS A 37 5.05 16.44 7.01
CA LYS A 37 4.01 16.74 6.03
C LYS A 37 2.63 16.93 6.66
N GLY A 38 2.34 16.24 7.77
CA GLY A 38 1.10 16.42 8.53
C GLY A 38 0.99 17.80 9.15
N LEU A 39 2.09 18.32 9.71
CA LEU A 39 2.17 19.68 10.24
C LEU A 39 1.99 20.77 9.15
N ALA A 40 2.28 20.46 7.88
CA ALA A 40 2.03 21.36 6.75
C ALA A 40 0.61 21.24 6.16
N ALA A 41 -0.21 20.32 6.64
CA ALA A 41 -1.57 20.06 6.13
C ALA A 41 -2.70 20.49 7.09
N ASP A 42 -2.38 20.79 8.35
CA ASP A 42 -3.35 21.21 9.38
C ASP A 42 -3.48 22.74 9.55
N GLU A 43 -2.72 23.56 8.80
CA GLU A 43 -2.72 25.03 8.96
C GLU A 43 -3.73 25.78 8.05
N GLU A 44 -4.67 25.08 7.39
CA GLU A 44 -5.69 25.73 6.53
C GLU A 44 -7.16 25.31 6.82
N VAL A 45 -7.49 24.92 8.07
CA VAL A 45 -8.88 24.77 8.50
C VAL A 45 -9.27 25.82 9.55
N SER A 46 -9.83 26.93 9.04
CA SER A 46 -10.39 28.04 9.83
C SER A 46 -11.50 27.58 10.80
N PRO A 47 -11.54 28.08 12.06
CA PRO A 47 -12.50 27.62 13.06
C PRO A 47 -13.86 28.32 12.98
N ALA A 48 -14.95 27.58 12.75
CA ALA A 48 -16.31 28.13 12.82
C ALA A 48 -17.38 27.11 13.26
N ALA A 49 -18.21 27.52 14.23
CA ALA A 49 -19.52 26.96 14.67
C ALA A 49 -19.56 25.47 15.13
N LYS A 50 -19.72 25.16 16.43
CA LYS A 50 -20.93 25.23 17.30
C LYS A 50 -21.96 24.10 17.10
N GLU A 51 -22.24 23.37 18.19
CA GLU A 51 -23.55 22.93 18.76
C GLU A 51 -24.60 22.27 17.80
N GLN A 52 -25.37 21.21 18.12
CA GLN A 52 -25.57 20.30 19.27
C GLN A 52 -26.41 19.05 18.77
N PRO A 53 -26.77 18.03 19.59
CA PRO A 53 -27.22 16.71 19.10
C PRO A 53 -28.75 16.50 18.89
N GLY A 54 -29.13 15.48 18.11
CA GLY A 54 -30.52 15.01 17.92
C GLY A 54 -30.64 13.61 17.28
N THR A 55 -31.60 12.81 17.76
CA THR A 55 -31.79 11.35 17.54
C THR A 55 -32.28 10.86 16.14
N PRO A 56 -32.19 9.54 15.83
CA PRO A 56 -32.45 8.91 14.50
C PRO A 56 -33.87 8.27 14.41
N PRO A 57 -34.24 7.35 13.47
CA PRO A 57 -33.65 6.83 12.21
C PRO A 57 -34.65 7.10 11.02
N PRO A 58 -34.96 6.25 9.99
CA PRO A 58 -34.36 5.04 9.37
C PRO A 58 -34.30 5.05 7.79
N VAL A 59 -34.16 3.85 7.18
CA VAL A 59 -34.31 3.42 5.75
C VAL A 59 -33.40 4.07 4.66
N THR A 60 -32.75 3.35 3.73
CA THR A 60 -32.46 1.90 3.50
C THR A 60 -31.16 1.81 2.65
N PRO A 61 -30.53 0.64 2.42
CA PRO A 61 -29.11 0.60 2.10
C PRO A 61 -28.80 1.02 0.66
N ASN A 62 -27.67 1.70 0.48
CA ASN A 62 -26.96 1.64 -0.80
C ASN A 62 -25.46 1.49 -0.55
N ASN A 63 -24.91 0.37 -1.02
CA ASN A 63 -23.47 0.15 -1.06
C ASN A 63 -22.86 1.16 -2.05
N ASN A 64 -22.04 2.08 -1.56
CA ASN A 64 -20.87 2.58 -2.28
C ASN A 64 -19.93 3.27 -1.28
N LEU A 65 -18.99 2.48 -0.75
CA LEU A 65 -17.81 3.06 -0.12
C LEU A 65 -16.96 3.78 -1.17
N ALA A 66 -16.26 4.82 -0.72
CA ALA A 66 -15.06 5.37 -1.35
C ALA A 66 -15.22 6.11 -2.69
N GLU A 67 -15.95 7.23 -2.65
CA GLU A 67 -15.47 8.43 -3.36
C GLU A 67 -14.62 9.27 -2.39
N LYS A 68 -13.29 9.19 -2.55
CA LYS A 68 -12.36 10.20 -2.04
C LYS A 68 -11.39 10.57 -3.17
N PRO A 69 -11.66 11.63 -3.95
CA PRO A 69 -10.72 12.12 -4.94
C PRO A 69 -9.61 12.90 -4.23
N VAL A 70 -8.38 12.37 -4.24
CA VAL A 70 -7.21 13.11 -3.74
C VAL A 70 -6.13 13.10 -4.82
N ALA A 71 -5.59 14.28 -5.06
CA ALA A 71 -4.71 14.63 -6.16
C ALA A 71 -3.38 13.87 -6.22
N ALA A 72 -2.81 13.80 -7.43
CA ALA A 72 -1.39 13.51 -7.70
C ALA A 72 -0.86 12.19 -7.09
N GLY A 73 -1.59 11.11 -7.36
CA GLY A 73 -1.55 9.87 -6.59
C GLY A 73 -0.22 9.14 -6.46
N SER A 74 -0.12 8.45 -5.31
CA SER A 74 0.96 7.53 -4.96
C SER A 74 1.10 6.39 -5.98
N MET A 75 2.15 5.58 -5.82
CA MET A 75 2.33 4.37 -6.63
C MET A 75 1.10 3.43 -6.56
N GLU A 76 0.41 3.37 -5.43
CA GLU A 76 -0.79 2.54 -5.24
C GLU A 76 -1.98 3.08 -6.04
N GLU A 77 -2.17 4.40 -6.09
CA GLU A 77 -3.22 5.04 -6.87
C GLU A 77 -3.02 4.89 -8.38
N ARG A 78 -1.76 4.97 -8.84
CA ARG A 78 -1.43 4.70 -10.25
C ARG A 78 -1.75 3.25 -10.62
N ILE A 79 -1.47 2.30 -9.73
CA ILE A 79 -1.85 0.89 -9.92
C ILE A 79 -3.38 0.74 -9.95
N LEU A 80 -4.12 1.42 -9.05
CA LEU A 80 -5.59 1.40 -9.08
C LEU A 80 -6.16 2.00 -10.37
N ALA A 81 -5.60 3.11 -10.87
CA ALA A 81 -6.01 3.72 -12.13
C ALA A 81 -5.80 2.75 -13.30
N GLU A 82 -4.66 2.06 -13.35
CA GLU A 82 -4.36 1.09 -14.40
C GLU A 82 -5.26 -0.15 -14.34
N VAL A 83 -5.58 -0.64 -13.15
CA VAL A 83 -6.48 -1.79 -12.94
C VAL A 83 -7.96 -1.41 -13.16
N LYS A 84 -8.34 -0.13 -12.96
CA LYS A 84 -9.64 0.41 -13.39
C LYS A 84 -9.73 0.54 -14.91
N ALA A 85 -8.66 0.96 -15.57
CA ALA A 85 -8.61 1.09 -17.03
C ALA A 85 -8.54 -0.29 -17.74
N GLN A 86 -7.90 -1.27 -17.11
CA GLN A 86 -7.83 -2.65 -17.56
C GLN A 86 -8.17 -3.62 -16.42
N PRO A 87 -9.47 -3.91 -16.20
CA PRO A 87 -9.86 -4.94 -15.25
C PRO A 87 -9.25 -6.29 -15.65
N GLU A 88 -8.94 -7.12 -14.65
CA GLU A 88 -8.28 -8.42 -14.83
C GLU A 88 -6.85 -8.38 -15.40
N ILE A 89 -6.17 -7.23 -15.34
CA ILE A 89 -4.76 -7.14 -15.78
C ILE A 89 -3.86 -8.12 -15.00
N LEU A 90 -3.00 -8.82 -15.73
CA LEU A 90 -2.00 -9.70 -15.13
C LEU A 90 -0.87 -8.88 -14.52
N GLN A 91 -0.36 -9.30 -13.37
CA GLN A 91 0.77 -8.68 -12.67
C GLN A 91 2.01 -8.56 -13.57
N THR A 92 2.22 -9.50 -14.49
CA THR A 92 3.27 -9.48 -15.52
C THR A 92 3.10 -8.37 -16.56
N GLU A 93 1.87 -8.01 -16.92
CA GLU A 93 1.59 -6.88 -17.80
C GLU A 93 1.70 -5.55 -17.05
N LEU A 94 1.25 -5.52 -15.79
CA LEU A 94 1.46 -4.35 -14.92
C LEU A 94 2.95 -4.01 -14.77
N TYR A 95 3.83 -5.01 -14.57
CA TYR A 95 5.28 -4.79 -14.52
C TYR A 95 5.88 -4.18 -15.81
N LYS A 96 5.24 -4.34 -16.98
CA LYS A 96 5.71 -3.69 -18.23
C LYS A 96 5.33 -2.21 -18.27
N LYS A 97 4.14 -1.86 -17.75
CA LYS A 97 3.65 -0.48 -17.70
C LYS A 97 4.38 0.37 -16.66
N PHE A 98 4.79 -0.27 -15.56
CA PHE A 98 5.59 0.35 -14.50
C PHE A 98 7.08 -0.02 -14.62
N ALA A 99 7.62 -0.03 -15.85
CA ALA A 99 9.03 -0.38 -16.10
C ALA A 99 10.02 0.56 -15.38
N ASP A 100 9.66 1.82 -15.21
CA ASP A 100 10.46 2.85 -14.51
C ASP A 100 10.44 2.71 -12.98
N SER A 101 9.63 1.79 -12.43
CA SER A 101 9.48 1.58 -10.99
C SER A 101 10.23 0.34 -10.50
N GLU A 102 10.78 0.41 -9.27
CA GLU A 102 11.44 -0.76 -8.70
C GLU A 102 10.45 -1.92 -8.49
N ARG A 103 10.73 -3.08 -9.11
CA ARG A 103 9.85 -4.27 -9.03
C ARG A 103 9.53 -4.69 -7.59
N LYS A 104 10.48 -4.53 -6.65
CA LYS A 104 10.27 -4.83 -5.23
C LYS A 104 9.27 -3.87 -4.59
N ALA A 105 9.38 -2.57 -4.86
CA ALA A 105 8.43 -1.57 -4.40
C ALA A 105 7.03 -1.85 -4.96
N LEU A 106 6.91 -2.19 -6.25
CA LEU A 106 5.64 -2.56 -6.87
C LEU A 106 5.02 -3.82 -6.23
N GLN A 107 5.84 -4.86 -5.98
CA GLN A 107 5.39 -6.07 -5.30
C GLN A 107 4.93 -5.79 -3.86
N ALA A 108 5.63 -4.92 -3.14
CA ALA A 108 5.25 -4.49 -1.79
C ALA A 108 3.95 -3.67 -1.79
N ALA A 109 3.78 -2.74 -2.72
CA ALA A 109 2.55 -1.98 -2.92
C ALA A 109 1.35 -2.89 -3.21
N LEU A 110 1.49 -3.83 -4.16
CA LEU A 110 0.44 -4.82 -4.45
C LEU A 110 0.08 -5.69 -3.24
N LEU A 111 1.06 -6.11 -2.42
CA LEU A 111 0.82 -6.85 -1.18
C LEU A 111 0.10 -6.01 -0.12
N LYS A 112 0.43 -4.72 -0.01
CA LYS A 112 -0.22 -3.76 0.90
C LYS A 112 -1.67 -3.51 0.47
N MET A 113 -1.94 -3.32 -0.83
CA MET A 113 -3.28 -3.12 -1.38
C MET A 113 -4.17 -4.35 -1.23
N ASP A 114 -3.62 -5.55 -1.42
CA ASP A 114 -4.30 -6.84 -1.21
C ASP A 114 -4.71 -7.03 0.26
N LYS A 115 -3.83 -6.68 1.20
CA LYS A 115 -4.14 -6.65 2.65
C LYS A 115 -5.15 -5.57 3.04
N ALA A 116 -5.13 -4.42 2.37
CA ALA A 116 -6.06 -3.32 2.60
C ALA A 116 -7.44 -3.55 1.95
N GLY A 117 -7.62 -4.63 1.18
CA GLY A 117 -8.86 -4.92 0.46
C GLY A 117 -9.16 -3.98 -0.71
N ALA A 118 -8.21 -3.12 -1.11
CA ALA A 118 -8.38 -2.18 -2.23
C ALA A 118 -8.26 -2.86 -3.61
N LEU A 119 -7.66 -4.06 -3.63
CA LEU A 119 -7.45 -4.89 -4.81
C LEU A 119 -7.38 -6.34 -4.35
N LYS A 120 -7.77 -7.29 -5.20
CA LYS A 120 -7.72 -8.73 -4.92
C LYS A 120 -6.79 -9.43 -5.91
N ARG A 121 -5.82 -10.19 -5.40
CA ARG A 121 -4.87 -10.93 -6.24
C ARG A 121 -5.28 -12.39 -6.40
N ALA A 122 -5.86 -12.74 -7.54
CA ALA A 122 -6.18 -14.13 -7.88
C ALA A 122 -4.97 -14.82 -8.51
N LYS A 123 -4.57 -16.00 -8.03
CA LYS A 123 -3.45 -16.75 -8.63
C LYS A 123 -3.89 -17.39 -9.95
N GLU A 124 -3.19 -17.10 -11.04
CA GLU A 124 -3.46 -17.65 -12.37
C GLU A 124 -2.19 -18.31 -12.92
N LYS A 125 -2.16 -19.64 -12.89
CA LYS A 125 -0.99 -20.46 -13.28
C LYS A 125 0.29 -20.04 -12.53
N SER A 126 1.20 -19.34 -13.20
CA SER A 126 2.50 -18.85 -12.69
C SER A 126 2.51 -17.35 -12.37
N THR A 127 1.40 -16.64 -12.57
CA THR A 127 1.26 -15.19 -12.33
C THR A 127 0.06 -14.91 -11.40
N TYR A 128 -0.20 -13.65 -11.12
CA TYR A 128 -1.41 -13.21 -10.43
C TYR A 128 -2.21 -12.27 -11.34
N ARG A 129 -3.52 -12.51 -11.40
CA ARG A 129 -4.51 -11.60 -11.98
C ARG A 129 -4.92 -10.59 -10.92
N LEU A 130 -4.96 -9.33 -11.29
CA LEU A 130 -5.35 -8.23 -10.43
C LEU A 130 -6.81 -7.88 -10.72
N VAL A 131 -7.67 -8.02 -9.71
CA VAL A 131 -9.11 -7.77 -9.81
C VAL A 131 -9.50 -6.76 -8.74
N LEU A 132 -10.41 -5.83 -9.04
CA LEU A 132 -10.98 -4.97 -8.00
C LEU A 132 -11.90 -5.82 -7.09
N PRO A 133 -12.02 -5.47 -5.79
CA PRO A 133 -12.80 -6.23 -4.81
C PRO A 133 -14.30 -6.31 -5.15
#